data_AF-A0A8T5Q9H9-F1
#
_entry.id   AF-A0A8T5Q9H9-F1
#
_cell.length_a   1.000
_cell.length_b   1.000
_cell.length_c   1.000
_cell.angle_alpha   90.00
_cell.angle_beta   90.00
_cell.angle_gamma   90.00
#
_symmetry.space_group_name_H-M   'P 1'
#
loop_
_entity.id
_entity.type
_entity.pdbx_description
1 polymer ?
#
loop_
_entity_poly.entity_id
_entity_poly.type
_entity_poly.pdbx_seq_one_letter_code
_entity_poly.pdbx_strand_id
1 'polypeptide(L)'
;MTNDQEEKIRLRGHHIKILWFYKRPELFDLSDDEYVERFNRECPDWKGFYSDEHLLKMRDMFRKFLENPTLKFEYIEGLDSICGMCDHEKECGDPEHIYHKMANQLDQMVAADIPEMQVGHDYDTNDILDICRKKGWLEEQTPKT
;
A
#
# COMPACT_ATOMS: atom_id res chain seq x y z
N MET A 1 22.36 23.78 3.45
CA MET A 1 20.92 23.61 3.72
C MET A 1 20.41 22.75 2.58
N THR A 2 20.40 21.43 2.76
CA THR A 2 19.78 20.54 1.77
C THR A 2 18.28 20.83 1.83
N ASN A 3 17.66 21.02 0.66
CA ASN A 3 16.22 21.11 0.54
C ASN A 3 15.65 19.74 0.90
N ASP A 4 15.49 19.49 2.20
CA ASP A 4 14.71 18.38 2.73
C ASP A 4 13.22 18.79 2.63
N GLN A 5 12.76 19.09 1.41
CA GLN A 5 11.36 18.86 1.12
C GLN A 5 11.21 17.34 1.18
N GLU A 6 10.89 16.81 2.37
CA GLU A 6 10.46 15.43 2.52
C GLU A 6 9.44 15.18 1.41
N GLU A 7 9.79 14.30 0.49
CA GLU A 7 8.98 13.95 -0.66
C GLU A 7 7.63 13.49 -0.12
N LYS A 8 6.59 14.31 -0.33
CA LYS A 8 5.25 14.03 0.15
C LYS A 8 4.76 12.77 -0.55
N ILE A 9 4.73 11.65 0.17
CA ILE A 9 4.31 10.37 -0.40
C ILE A 9 2.80 10.44 -0.66
N ARG A 10 2.36 9.99 -1.82
CA ARG A 10 0.95 9.94 -2.19
C ARG A 10 0.52 8.48 -2.17
N LEU A 11 -0.66 8.20 -1.60
CA LEU A 11 -1.19 6.84 -1.45
C LEU A 11 -2.64 6.74 -1.91
N ARG A 12 -2.95 5.64 -2.59
CA ARG A 12 -4.31 5.19 -2.94
C ARG A 12 -4.87 4.25 -1.90
N GLY A 13 -6.19 4.06 -1.97
CA GLY A 13 -6.94 3.21 -1.04
C GLY A 13 -6.39 1.79 -1.02
N HIS A 14 -6.21 1.18 -2.19
CA HIS A 14 -5.75 -0.21 -2.24
C HIS A 14 -4.34 -0.41 -1.65
N HIS A 15 -3.46 0.59 -1.74
CA HIS A 15 -2.16 0.58 -1.09
C HIS A 15 -2.23 0.85 0.42
N ILE A 16 -3.26 1.54 0.92
CA ILE A 16 -3.52 1.60 2.36
C ILE A 16 -3.97 0.23 2.85
N LYS A 17 -4.85 -0.45 2.11
CA LYS A 17 -5.32 -1.79 2.49
C LYS A 17 -4.15 -2.76 2.62
N ILE A 18 -3.19 -2.74 1.70
CA ILE A 18 -2.04 -3.68 1.74
C ILE A 18 -1.19 -3.59 3.01
N LEU A 19 -1.30 -2.51 3.80
CA LEU A 19 -0.66 -2.39 5.13
C LEU A 19 -1.00 -3.56 6.06
N TRP A 20 -2.15 -4.22 5.88
CA TRP A 20 -2.48 -5.43 6.64
C TRP A 20 -1.41 -6.51 6.51
N PHE A 21 -0.76 -6.62 5.35
CA PHE A 21 0.32 -7.58 5.10
C PHE A 21 1.57 -7.19 5.89
N TYR A 22 1.96 -5.91 5.80
CA TYR A 22 3.20 -5.35 6.32
C TYR A 22 3.23 -5.08 7.83
N LYS A 23 2.08 -5.17 8.53
CA LYS A 23 2.02 -5.06 10.00
C LYS A 23 2.86 -6.08 10.76
N ARG A 24 3.36 -7.08 10.05
CA ARG A 24 4.14 -8.20 10.54
C ARG A 24 5.62 -7.85 10.46
N PRO A 25 6.24 -7.43 11.58
CA PRO A 25 7.62 -6.94 11.56
C PRO A 25 8.58 -8.00 11.04
N GLU A 26 8.27 -9.30 11.19
CA GLU A 26 9.12 -10.37 10.70
C GLU A 26 9.25 -10.41 9.18
N LEU A 27 8.35 -9.76 8.42
CA LEU A 27 8.49 -9.64 6.97
C LEU A 27 9.71 -8.82 6.56
N PHE A 28 10.15 -7.91 7.44
CA PHE A 28 11.29 -7.05 7.18
C PHE A 28 12.62 -7.77 7.41
N ASP A 29 12.63 -8.90 8.10
CA ASP A 29 13.84 -9.67 8.39
C ASP A 29 14.04 -10.85 7.42
N LEU A 30 13.07 -11.10 6.53
CA LEU A 30 13.17 -12.14 5.50
C LEU A 30 14.21 -11.78 4.44
N SER A 31 14.86 -12.80 3.88
CA SER A 31 15.59 -12.62 2.62
C SER A 31 14.64 -12.21 1.50
N ASP A 32 15.20 -11.64 0.42
CA ASP A 32 14.41 -11.17 -0.71
C ASP A 32 13.57 -12.28 -1.34
N ASP A 33 14.15 -13.47 -1.53
CA ASP A 33 13.44 -14.65 -2.07
C ASP A 33 12.30 -15.10 -1.14
N GLU A 34 12.56 -15.20 0.17
CA GLU A 34 11.55 -15.59 1.16
C GLU A 34 10.39 -14.60 1.22
N TYR A 35 10.69 -13.32 1.12
CA TYR A 35 9.71 -12.25 1.12
C TYR A 35 8.81 -12.31 -0.11
N VAL A 36 9.39 -12.45 -1.31
CA VAL A 36 8.64 -12.55 -2.57
C VAL A 36 7.76 -13.81 -2.58
N GLU A 37 8.30 -14.96 -2.14
CA GLU A 37 7.51 -16.19 -2.04
C GLU A 37 6.34 -16.03 -1.08
N ARG A 38 6.59 -15.43 0.09
CA ARG A 38 5.57 -15.19 1.11
C ARG A 38 4.49 -14.24 0.64
N PHE A 39 4.85 -13.14 -0.03
CA PHE A 39 3.89 -12.21 -0.61
C PHE A 39 2.99 -12.92 -1.63
N ASN A 40 3.57 -13.65 -2.58
CA ASN A 40 2.81 -14.37 -3.61
C ASN A 40 1.89 -15.46 -3.05
N ARG A 41 2.26 -16.07 -1.92
CA ARG A 41 1.45 -17.09 -1.23
C ARG A 41 0.26 -16.48 -0.49
N GLU A 42 0.47 -15.35 0.18
CA GLU A 42 -0.50 -14.78 1.12
C GLU A 42 -1.32 -13.62 0.54
N CYS A 43 -0.87 -13.04 -0.58
CA CYS A 43 -1.59 -12.07 -1.39
C CYS A 43 -1.88 -12.66 -2.79
N PRO A 44 -2.64 -13.77 -2.90
CA PRO A 44 -2.83 -14.48 -4.17
C PRO A 44 -3.51 -13.62 -5.24
N ASP A 45 -4.37 -12.67 -4.84
CA ASP A 45 -5.02 -11.72 -5.75
C ASP A 45 -4.03 -10.77 -6.45
N TRP A 46 -2.81 -10.68 -5.93
CA TRP A 46 -1.73 -9.79 -6.39
C TRP A 46 -0.58 -10.58 -7.03
N LYS A 47 -0.70 -11.91 -7.11
CA LYS A 47 0.37 -12.77 -7.64
C LYS A 47 0.61 -12.46 -9.11
N GLY A 48 1.84 -12.08 -9.44
CA GLY A 48 2.23 -11.69 -10.80
C GLY A 48 1.73 -10.31 -11.24
N PHE A 49 1.09 -9.55 -10.34
CA PHE A 49 0.76 -8.14 -10.58
C PHE A 49 1.96 -7.21 -10.33
N TYR A 50 2.88 -7.62 -9.47
CA TYR A 50 4.10 -6.86 -9.19
C TYR A 50 5.32 -7.70 -9.55
N SER A 51 6.33 -7.08 -10.15
CA SER A 51 7.65 -7.70 -10.27
C SER A 51 8.31 -7.84 -8.91
N ASP A 52 9.26 -8.77 -8.80
CA ASP A 52 10.02 -8.98 -7.57
C ASP A 52 10.71 -7.68 -7.11
N GLU A 53 11.29 -6.91 -8.03
CA GLU A 53 11.90 -5.61 -7.75
C GLU A 53 10.86 -4.63 -7.15
N HIS A 54 9.65 -4.61 -7.70
CA HIS A 54 8.59 -3.75 -7.18
C HIS A 54 8.14 -4.19 -5.78
N LEU A 55 7.99 -5.49 -5.54
CA LEU A 55 7.64 -6.02 -4.22
C LEU A 55 8.67 -5.63 -3.16
N LEU A 56 9.97 -5.66 -3.50
CA LEU A 56 11.05 -5.25 -2.59
C LEU A 56 11.02 -3.73 -2.31
N LYS A 57 10.76 -2.90 -3.34
CA LYS A 57 10.57 -1.45 -3.14
C LYS A 57 9.36 -1.15 -2.25
N MET A 58 8.25 -1.86 -2.44
CA MET A 58 7.08 -1.76 -1.56
C MET A 58 7.45 -2.13 -0.12
N ARG A 59 8.21 -3.22 0.09
CA ARG A 59 8.70 -3.62 1.43
C ARG A 59 9.46 -2.50 2.11
N ASP A 60 10.41 -1.89 1.43
CA ASP A 60 11.25 -0.84 2.00
C ASP A 60 10.45 0.44 2.30
N MET A 61 9.52 0.81 1.44
CA MET A 61 8.62 1.94 1.66
C MET A 61 7.70 1.68 2.85
N PHE A 62 7.13 0.48 2.98
CA PHE A 62 6.29 0.12 4.13
C PHE A 62 7.08 -0.05 5.42
N ARG A 63 8.35 -0.46 5.36
CA ARG A 63 9.26 -0.42 6.52
C ARG A 63 9.41 1.02 7.02
N LYS A 64 9.76 1.96 6.12
CA LYS A 64 9.87 3.39 6.45
C LYS A 64 8.57 3.96 7.00
N PHE A 65 7.43 3.57 6.42
CA PHE A 65 6.11 3.92 6.90
C PHE A 65 5.93 3.51 8.36
N LEU A 66 6.14 2.23 8.69
CA LEU A 66 5.92 1.71 10.03
C LEU A 66 6.95 2.18 11.06
N GLU A 67 8.17 2.51 10.63
CA GLU A 67 9.23 3.03 11.50
C GLU A 67 9.13 4.55 11.74
N ASN A 68 8.40 5.29 10.89
CA ASN A 68 8.22 6.74 11.01
C ASN A 68 6.75 7.10 11.27
N PRO A 69 6.32 7.23 12.54
CA PRO A 69 4.92 7.48 12.91
C PRO A 69 4.41 8.87 12.48
N THR A 70 5.30 9.79 12.09
CA THR A 70 4.97 11.16 11.70
C THR A 70 5.10 11.42 10.20
N LEU A 71 5.51 10.41 9.42
CA LEU A 71 5.63 10.53 7.97
C LEU A 71 4.27 10.89 7.38
N LYS A 72 4.24 11.93 6.53
CA LYS A 72 3.00 12.49 5.98
C LYS A 72 2.72 11.93 4.59
N PHE A 73 1.44 11.68 4.33
CA PHE A 73 0.91 11.14 3.09
C PHE A 73 -0.30 11.91 2.63
N GLU A 74 -0.41 12.14 1.32
CA GLU A 74 -1.66 12.61 0.72
C GLU A 74 -2.49 11.40 0.26
N TYR A 75 -3.73 11.30 0.73
CA TYR A 75 -4.67 10.33 0.19
C TYR A 75 -5.20 10.83 -1.16
N ILE A 76 -5.02 10.06 -2.23
CA ILE A 76 -5.35 10.49 -3.59
C ILE A 76 -6.18 9.48 -4.37
N GLU A 77 -6.81 9.98 -5.43
CA GLU A 77 -7.33 9.19 -6.55
C GLU A 77 -6.38 9.28 -7.75
N GLY A 78 -6.36 8.26 -8.61
CA GLY A 78 -5.51 8.22 -9.80
C GLY A 78 -4.19 7.49 -9.56
N LEU A 79 -3.07 7.97 -10.11
CA LEU A 79 -1.75 7.33 -9.92
C LEU A 79 -1.01 7.95 -8.73
N ASP A 80 -0.43 7.11 -7.87
CA ASP A 80 0.28 7.52 -6.66
C ASP A 80 1.78 7.23 -6.68
N SER A 81 2.46 7.48 -5.55
CA SER A 81 3.91 7.28 -5.44
C SER A 81 4.31 5.82 -5.64
N ILE A 82 3.43 4.87 -5.31
CA ILE A 82 3.67 3.44 -5.56
C ILE A 82 3.46 3.12 -7.04
N CYS A 83 2.42 3.68 -7.67
CA CYS A 83 2.22 3.56 -9.11
C CYS A 83 3.43 4.06 -9.91
N GLY A 84 4.08 5.16 -9.50
CA GLY A 84 5.28 5.68 -10.15
C GLY A 84 6.52 4.78 -10.05
N MET A 85 6.47 3.74 -9.20
CA MET A 85 7.51 2.72 -9.10
C MET A 85 7.12 1.39 -9.76
N CYS A 86 5.91 1.28 -10.32
CA CYS A 86 5.31 0.06 -10.83
C CYS A 86 5.56 -0.13 -12.33
N ASP A 87 5.90 -1.36 -12.73
CA ASP A 87 6.05 -1.72 -14.14
C ASP A 87 4.74 -1.56 -14.94
N HIS A 88 3.62 -1.45 -14.24
CA HIS A 88 2.28 -1.25 -14.80
C HIS A 88 1.77 0.20 -14.70
N GLU A 89 2.65 1.18 -14.48
CA GLU A 89 2.23 2.59 -14.38
C GLU A 89 1.39 3.03 -15.61
N LYS A 90 1.84 2.66 -16.81
CA LYS A 90 1.16 3.01 -18.08
C LYS A 90 -0.21 2.34 -18.18
N GLU A 91 -0.27 1.07 -17.84
CA GLU A 91 -1.48 0.25 -17.84
C GLU A 91 -2.48 0.72 -16.79
N CYS A 92 -2.02 1.13 -15.60
CA CYS A 92 -2.86 1.74 -14.57
C CYS A 92 -3.32 3.15 -14.96
N GLY A 93 -2.59 3.83 -15.84
CA GLY A 93 -2.97 5.13 -16.41
C GLY A 93 -3.98 5.04 -17.56
N ASP A 94 -4.18 3.86 -18.16
CA ASP A 94 -5.11 3.64 -19.29
C ASP A 94 -6.48 3.16 -18.79
N PRO A 95 -7.55 3.98 -18.91
CA PRO A 95 -8.89 3.63 -18.46
C PRO A 95 -9.46 2.35 -19.04
N GLU A 96 -9.01 1.93 -20.22
CA GLU A 96 -9.51 0.72 -20.87
C GLU A 96 -8.79 -0.56 -20.44
N HIS A 97 -7.60 -0.42 -19.87
CA HIS A 97 -6.78 -1.55 -19.46
C HIS A 97 -7.32 -2.23 -18.20
N ILE A 98 -7.13 -3.54 -18.10
CA ILE A 98 -7.65 -4.35 -16.98
C ILE A 98 -7.06 -3.92 -15.63
N TYR A 99 -5.79 -3.53 -15.59
CA TYR A 99 -5.13 -3.07 -14.36
C TYR A 99 -5.70 -1.75 -13.83
N HIS A 100 -6.04 -0.80 -14.70
CA HIS A 100 -6.76 0.41 -14.28
C HIS A 100 -8.11 0.06 -13.65
N LYS A 101 -8.89 -0.80 -14.32
CA LYS A 101 -10.22 -1.22 -13.85
C LYS A 101 -10.13 -1.94 -12.49
N MET A 102 -9.15 -2.85 -12.33
CA MET A 102 -8.89 -3.54 -11.06
C MET A 102 -8.46 -2.60 -9.95
N ALA A 103 -7.48 -1.72 -10.20
CA ALA A 103 -6.97 -0.78 -9.21
C ALA A 103 -8.08 0.18 -8.72
N ASN A 104 -8.89 0.71 -9.63
CA ASN A 104 -10.02 1.57 -9.26
C ASN A 104 -11.12 0.82 -8.51
N GLN A 105 -11.39 -0.43 -8.87
CA GLN A 105 -12.35 -1.25 -8.13
C GLN A 105 -11.88 -1.47 -6.69
N LEU A 106 -10.59 -1.77 -6.48
CA LEU A 106 -10.01 -1.91 -5.15
C LEU A 106 -10.03 -0.58 -4.38
N ASP A 107 -9.77 0.54 -5.04
CA ASP A 107 -9.89 1.87 -4.43
C ASP A 107 -11.31 2.17 -3.97
N GLN A 108 -12.32 1.88 -4.80
CA GLN A 108 -13.72 2.08 -4.44
C GLN A 108 -14.13 1.20 -3.26
N MET A 109 -13.68 -0.06 -3.22
CA MET A 109 -13.92 -0.95 -2.07
C MET A 109 -13.29 -0.38 -0.81
N VAL A 110 -12.07 0.12 -0.90
CA VAL A 110 -11.39 0.72 0.25
C VAL A 110 -12.07 2.01 0.69
N ALA A 111 -12.40 2.92 -0.23
CA ALA A 111 -13.10 4.16 0.10
C ALA A 111 -14.46 3.91 0.79
N ALA A 112 -15.16 2.82 0.42
CA ALA A 112 -16.37 2.39 1.10
C ALA A 112 -16.09 1.85 2.51
N ASP A 113 -14.95 1.18 2.72
CA ASP A 113 -14.55 0.65 4.02
C ASP A 113 -14.04 1.74 4.98
N ILE A 114 -13.35 2.78 4.48
CA ILE A 114 -12.76 3.89 5.24
C ILE A 114 -13.31 5.27 4.81
N PRO A 115 -14.63 5.53 4.93
CA PRO A 115 -15.25 6.79 4.50
C PRO A 115 -14.74 8.03 5.25
N GLU A 116 -14.02 7.84 6.36
CA GLU A 116 -13.34 8.91 7.09
C GLU A 116 -12.11 9.48 6.34
N MET A 117 -11.55 8.77 5.36
CA MET A 117 -10.44 9.28 4.55
C MET A 117 -10.94 10.12 3.38
N GLN A 118 -10.41 11.35 3.27
CA GLN A 118 -10.80 12.33 2.27
C GLN A 118 -9.69 12.56 1.26
N VAL A 119 -10.03 12.49 -0.03
CA VAL A 119 -9.09 12.74 -1.13
C VAL A 119 -8.53 14.16 -1.03
N GLY A 120 -7.22 14.30 -1.18
CA GLY A 120 -6.48 15.57 -1.04
C GLY A 120 -6.17 15.96 0.41
N HIS A 121 -6.53 15.12 1.39
CA HIS A 121 -6.18 15.33 2.79
C HIS A 121 -4.84 14.67 3.15
N ASP A 122 -4.13 15.31 4.07
CA ASP A 122 -2.85 14.83 4.57
C ASP A 122 -3.05 14.04 5.86
N TYR A 123 -2.58 12.80 5.86
CA TYR A 123 -2.58 11.89 6.99
C TYR A 123 -1.13 11.59 7.38
N ASP A 124 -0.84 11.40 8.67
CA ASP A 124 0.38 10.69 9.03
C ASP A 124 0.19 9.19 9.18
N THR A 125 1.31 8.49 9.33
CA THR A 125 1.34 7.06 9.67
C THR A 125 0.42 6.72 10.84
N ASN A 126 0.38 7.52 11.92
CA ASN A 126 -0.49 7.21 13.06
C ASN A 126 -1.97 7.31 12.69
N ASP A 127 -2.35 8.33 11.93
CA ASP A 127 -3.73 8.47 11.43
C ASP A 127 -4.14 7.22 10.63
N ILE A 128 -3.30 6.79 9.69
CA ILE A 128 -3.57 5.63 8.84
C ILE A 128 -3.60 4.34 9.66
N LEU A 129 -2.66 4.15 10.59
CA LEU A 129 -2.66 2.99 11.48
C LEU A 129 -3.90 2.93 12.36
N ASP A 130 -4.36 4.06 12.90
CA ASP A 130 -5.58 4.12 13.70
C ASP A 130 -6.83 3.80 12.89
N ILE A 131 -6.89 4.24 11.65
CA ILE A 131 -7.95 3.87 10.71
C ILE A 131 -7.90 2.35 10.46
N CYS A 132 -6.74 1.78 10.12
CA CYS A 132 -6.60 0.34 9.92
C CYS A 132 -6.93 -0.48 11.17
N ARG A 133 -6.62 0.01 12.39
CA ARG A 133 -7.03 -0.62 13.67
C ARG A 133 -8.55 -0.63 13.82
N LYS A 134 -9.21 0.51 13.60
CA LYS A 134 -10.67 0.64 13.71
C LYS A 134 -11.42 -0.28 12.75
N LYS A 135 -10.82 -0.62 11.59
CA LYS A 135 -11.39 -1.57 10.63
C LYS A 135 -11.02 -3.04 10.90
N GLY A 136 -10.22 -3.31 11.93
CA GLY A 136 -9.73 -4.66 12.22
C GLY A 136 -8.71 -5.19 11.20
N TRP A 137 -8.18 -4.34 10.32
CA TRP A 137 -7.18 -4.76 9.32
C TRP A 137 -5.82 -5.06 9.95
N LEU A 138 -5.55 -4.46 11.11
CA LEU A 138 -4.35 -4.74 11.87
C LEU A 138 -4.49 -5.91 12.85
N GLU A 139 -5.68 -6.46 13.09
CA GLU A 139 -5.86 -7.66 13.92
C GLU A 139 -5.47 -8.94 13.15
N GLU A 140 -4.90 -9.95 13.81
CA GLU A 140 -4.65 -11.25 13.16
C GLU A 140 -5.95 -11.72 12.52
N GLN A 141 -5.98 -11.83 11.19
CA GLN A 141 -7.07 -12.55 10.55
C GLN A 141 -6.86 -14.02 10.91
N THR A 142 -7.54 -14.47 11.96
CA THR A 142 -7.61 -15.89 12.28
C THR A 142 -8.07 -16.58 11.00
N PRO A 143 -7.32 -17.55 10.46
CA PRO A 143 -7.80 -18.31 9.32
C PRO A 143 -9.18 -18.84 9.69
N LYS A 144 -10.19 -18.57 8.87
CA LYS A 144 -11.48 -19.25 9.01
C LYS A 144 -11.20 -20.74 8.84
N THR A 145 -11.20 -21.47 9.94
CA THR A 145 -11.18 -22.93 10.01
C THR A 145 -12.38 -23.54 9.31
#